data_AF-B1MIW6-F1
#
_entry.id   AF-B1MIW6-F1
#
_cell.length_a   1.000
_cell.length_b   1.000
_cell.length_c   1.000
_cell.angle_alpha   90.00
_cell.angle_beta   90.00
_cell.angle_gamma   90.00
#
_symmetry.space_group_name_H-M   'P 1'
#
loop_
_entity.id
_entity.type
_entity.pdbx_description
1 polymer ?
#
loop_
_entity_poly.entity_id
_entity_poly.type
_entity_poly.pdbx_seq_one_letter_code
_entity_poly.pdbx_strand_id
1 'polypeptide(L)'
;MALLWFTLSALCFVCAGVLLYVDIGRRRSRGHRRKSWARSHGFDYMPQDKEIVKRWNRGVMSSAGSAAAANVVLGQIRGEAVYVFDLEDVATIIALHRKVGTNVMVDLRLKVMQEPRESDIWLLGAIGPRMVYSTNLDAARRACDRRMVTFAHTAPETAEVLWNEQHWTLAALPINSNREQWDEGLKAVRQFNDLLRVLPPSGESAPSPIQAAARPSRPVGSNAAPVADRQPAPVGQGQPQGR
;
A
#
# COMPACT_ATOMS: atom_id res chain seq x y z
N MET A 1 -25.86 50.43 -23.96
CA MET A 1 -25.28 49.07 -24.03
C MET A 1 -23.89 48.95 -23.42
N ALA A 2 -22.92 49.82 -23.72
CA ALA A 2 -21.57 49.73 -23.15
C ALA A 2 -21.51 49.78 -21.60
N LEU A 3 -22.30 50.65 -20.96
CA LEU A 3 -22.28 50.82 -19.49
C LEU A 3 -22.68 49.55 -18.70
N LEU A 4 -23.59 48.73 -19.26
CA LEU A 4 -23.97 47.43 -18.69
C LEU A 4 -22.81 46.43 -18.71
N TRP A 5 -22.05 46.40 -19.81
CA TRP A 5 -20.86 45.55 -19.91
C TRP A 5 -19.73 46.00 -18.97
N PHE A 6 -19.54 47.30 -18.78
CA PHE A 6 -18.57 47.82 -17.81
C PHE A 6 -18.94 47.49 -16.36
N THR A 7 -20.20 47.63 -15.98
CA THR A 7 -20.66 47.28 -14.61
C THR A 7 -20.58 45.77 -14.36
N LEU A 8 -20.94 44.94 -15.34
CA LEU A 8 -20.76 43.49 -15.27
C LEU A 8 -19.28 43.09 -15.16
N SER A 9 -18.41 43.76 -15.94
CA SER A 9 -16.97 43.51 -15.90
C SER A 9 -16.37 43.90 -14.54
N ALA A 10 -16.75 45.07 -14.02
CA ALA A 10 -16.34 45.52 -12.68
C ALA A 10 -16.79 44.53 -11.59
N LEU A 11 -18.02 44.02 -11.68
CA LEU A 11 -18.53 43.01 -10.75
C LEU A 11 -17.73 41.70 -10.84
N CYS A 12 -17.47 41.20 -12.05
CA CYS A 12 -16.64 40.02 -12.26
C CYS A 12 -15.22 40.18 -11.70
N PHE A 13 -14.60 41.35 -11.86
CA PHE A 13 -13.27 41.63 -11.31
C PHE A 13 -13.27 41.64 -9.78
N VAL A 14 -14.28 42.25 -9.15
CA VAL A 14 -14.43 42.23 -7.69
C VAL A 14 -14.64 40.80 -7.20
N CYS A 15 -15.52 40.02 -7.82
CA CYS A 15 -15.75 38.62 -7.48
C CYS A 15 -14.47 37.78 -7.63
N ALA A 16 -13.73 37.94 -8.72
CA ALA A 16 -12.46 37.26 -8.94
C ALA A 16 -11.42 37.64 -7.87
N GLY A 17 -11.32 38.92 -7.52
CA GLY A 17 -10.43 39.40 -6.46
C GLY A 17 -10.74 38.79 -5.10
N VAL A 18 -12.03 38.71 -4.74
CA VAL A 18 -12.48 38.08 -3.49
C VAL A 18 -12.16 36.58 -3.48
N LEU A 19 -12.42 35.87 -4.58
CA LEU A 19 -12.12 34.44 -4.70
C LEU A 19 -10.61 34.17 -4.56
N LEU A 20 -9.77 34.98 -5.21
CA LEU A 20 -8.31 34.87 -5.08
C LEU A 20 -7.84 35.13 -3.64
N TYR A 21 -8.41 36.13 -2.96
CA TYR A 21 -8.07 36.42 -1.58
C TYR A 21 -8.41 35.24 -0.64
N VAL A 22 -9.60 34.66 -0.80
CA VAL A 22 -10.02 33.47 -0.04
C VAL A 22 -9.13 32.28 -0.34
N ASP A 23 -8.77 32.06 -1.61
CA ASP A 23 -7.89 30.96 -2.02
C ASP A 23 -6.50 31.09 -1.41
N ILE A 24 -5.89 32.28 -1.49
CA ILE A 24 -4.57 32.57 -0.89
C ILE A 24 -4.62 32.37 0.63
N GLY A 25 -5.69 32.81 1.30
CA GLY A 25 -5.89 32.59 2.73
C GLY A 25 -5.97 31.09 3.09
N ARG A 26 -6.69 30.31 2.30
CA ARG A 26 -6.77 28.84 2.46
C ARG A 26 -5.39 28.20 2.27
N ARG A 27 -4.64 28.54 1.21
CA ARG A 27 -3.29 28.01 0.97
C ARG A 27 -2.33 28.33 2.13
N ARG A 28 -2.34 29.56 2.64
CA ARG A 28 -1.49 29.99 3.77
C ARG A 28 -1.83 29.26 5.07
N SER A 29 -3.11 29.18 5.42
CA SER A 29 -3.56 28.50 6.64
C SER A 29 -3.23 27.01 6.63
N ARG A 30 -3.33 26.34 5.47
CA ARG A 30 -2.93 24.95 5.29
C ARG A 30 -1.44 24.73 5.56
N GLY A 31 -0.57 25.56 4.98
CA GLY A 31 0.87 25.48 5.22
C GLY A 31 1.23 25.67 6.69
N HIS A 32 0.56 26.61 7.39
CA HIS A 32 0.76 26.79 8.83
C HIS A 32 0.34 25.57 9.65
N ARG A 33 -0.84 24.98 9.35
CA ARG A 33 -1.33 23.76 10.00
C ARG A 33 -0.40 22.58 9.75
N ARG A 34 0.07 22.40 8.51
CA ARG A 34 1.00 21.32 8.14
C ARG A 34 2.35 21.49 8.84
N LYS A 35 2.88 22.72 8.90
CA LYS A 35 4.12 23.03 9.63
C LYS A 35 4.00 22.75 11.14
N SER A 36 2.88 23.11 11.76
CA SER A 36 2.61 22.82 13.17
C SER A 36 2.51 21.32 13.44
N TRP A 37 1.82 20.60 12.56
CA TRP A 37 1.70 19.14 12.63
C TRP A 37 3.05 18.43 12.45
N ALA A 38 3.86 18.86 11.48
CA ALA A 38 5.20 18.32 11.24
C ALA A 38 6.07 18.45 12.51
N ARG A 39 6.10 19.65 13.11
CA ARG A 39 6.83 19.90 14.36
C ARG A 39 6.41 18.98 15.50
N SER A 40 5.12 18.73 15.66
CA SER A 40 4.63 17.83 16.73
C SER A 40 5.02 16.37 16.54
N HIS A 41 5.32 15.95 15.31
CA HIS A 41 5.81 14.61 15.00
C HIS A 41 7.35 14.52 14.96
N GLY A 42 8.06 15.64 15.17
CA GLY A 42 9.50 15.71 14.97
C GLY A 42 9.92 15.59 13.50
N PHE A 43 9.04 15.97 12.59
CA PHE A 43 9.28 15.96 11.14
C PHE A 43 9.70 17.34 10.64
N ASP A 44 10.47 17.35 9.56
CA ASP A 44 10.92 18.55 8.87
C ASP A 44 9.86 19.04 7.88
N TYR A 45 9.72 20.36 7.75
CA TYR A 45 8.75 20.98 6.84
C TYR A 45 9.46 21.82 5.77
N MET A 46 9.09 21.59 4.52
CA MET A 46 9.53 22.34 3.35
C MET A 46 8.31 22.90 2.59
N PRO A 47 8.29 24.21 2.26
CA PRO A 47 7.13 24.80 1.57
C PRO A 47 6.82 24.18 0.21
N GLN A 48 7.85 23.84 -0.57
CA GLN A 48 7.72 23.29 -1.91
C GLN A 48 8.94 22.43 -2.26
N ASP A 49 8.72 21.35 -2.99
CA ASP A 49 9.76 20.54 -3.61
C ASP A 49 9.28 20.01 -4.97
N LYS A 50 10.08 20.18 -6.01
CA LYS A 50 9.73 19.77 -7.38
C LYS A 50 10.31 18.42 -7.77
N GLU A 51 11.28 17.91 -7.02
CA GLU A 51 11.99 16.68 -7.37
C GLU A 51 11.35 15.45 -6.75
N ILE A 52 10.71 15.57 -5.58
CA ILE A 52 10.11 14.41 -4.91
C ILE A 52 9.02 13.73 -5.74
N VAL A 53 8.24 14.52 -6.50
CA VAL A 53 7.13 14.02 -7.33
C VAL A 53 7.63 13.05 -8.39
N LYS A 54 8.86 13.24 -8.90
CA LYS A 54 9.46 12.38 -9.94
C LYS A 54 9.81 10.97 -9.46
N ARG A 55 9.73 10.71 -8.15
CA ARG A 55 10.05 9.39 -7.56
C ARG A 55 8.93 8.38 -7.72
N TRP A 56 7.71 8.83 -8.01
CA TRP A 56 6.52 8.00 -8.11
C TRP A 56 5.78 8.28 -9.42
N ASN A 57 5.32 7.22 -10.07
CA ASN A 57 4.76 7.31 -11.42
C ASN A 57 3.33 6.75 -11.52
N ARG A 58 2.80 6.15 -10.45
CA ARG A 58 1.58 5.33 -10.48
C ARG A 58 0.50 5.88 -9.55
N GLY A 59 -0.72 5.36 -9.72
CA GLY A 59 -1.86 5.72 -8.85
C GLY A 59 -2.30 7.16 -9.12
N VAL A 60 -2.48 7.97 -8.07
CA VAL A 60 -2.90 9.38 -8.25
C VAL A 60 -1.81 10.21 -8.95
N MET A 61 -0.55 9.77 -8.89
CA MET A 61 0.57 10.45 -9.55
C MET A 61 0.48 10.39 -11.07
N SER A 62 -0.09 9.32 -11.65
CA SER A 62 -0.24 9.18 -13.10
C SER A 62 -1.24 10.17 -13.70
N SER A 63 -2.17 10.70 -12.88
CA SER A 63 -3.17 11.68 -13.30
C SER A 63 -2.74 13.13 -13.07
N ALA A 64 -1.73 13.37 -12.23
CA ALA A 64 -1.37 14.71 -11.77
C ALA A 64 -0.34 15.45 -12.64
N GLY A 65 0.32 14.76 -13.57
CA GLY A 65 1.34 15.37 -14.44
C GLY A 65 2.54 15.94 -13.67
N SER A 66 3.19 16.96 -14.24
CA SER A 66 4.38 17.63 -13.65
C SER A 66 4.05 18.63 -12.52
N ALA A 67 2.98 18.40 -11.76
CA ALA A 67 2.60 19.26 -10.64
C ALA A 67 3.71 19.27 -9.56
N ALA A 68 3.97 20.44 -8.97
CA ALA A 68 4.93 20.56 -7.88
C ALA A 68 4.33 20.03 -6.57
N ALA A 69 5.15 19.47 -5.69
CA ALA A 69 4.70 19.13 -4.34
C ALA A 69 4.78 20.38 -3.44
N ALA A 70 3.68 20.69 -2.78
CA ALA A 70 3.57 21.78 -1.81
C ALA A 70 3.40 21.23 -0.38
N ASN A 71 3.68 22.05 0.63
CA ASN A 71 3.51 21.71 2.05
C ASN A 71 4.15 20.37 2.41
N VAL A 72 5.39 20.17 1.94
CA VAL A 72 6.13 18.92 2.04
C VAL A 72 6.60 18.72 3.48
N VAL A 73 6.40 17.52 4.00
CA VAL A 73 6.87 17.08 5.30
C VAL A 73 7.73 15.85 5.10
N LEU A 74 8.93 15.87 5.68
CA LEU A 74 9.89 14.80 5.64
C LEU A 74 10.07 14.27 7.05
N GLY A 75 9.98 12.95 7.21
CA GLY A 75 10.09 12.32 8.51
C GLY A 75 10.65 10.93 8.43
N GLN A 76 10.72 10.28 9.60
CA GLN A 76 11.05 8.87 9.71
C GLN A 76 10.12 8.19 10.71
N ILE A 77 9.65 7.01 10.36
CA ILE A 77 8.83 6.17 11.24
C ILE A 77 9.52 4.81 11.35
N ARG A 78 9.93 4.42 12.56
CA ARG A 78 10.67 3.15 12.80
C ARG A 78 11.92 2.99 11.90
N GLY A 79 12.57 4.11 11.53
CA GLY A 79 13.74 4.12 10.65
C GLY A 79 13.42 4.09 9.15
N GLU A 80 12.15 4.03 8.75
CA GLU A 80 11.71 4.15 7.35
C GLU A 80 11.36 5.60 7.04
N ALA A 81 11.86 6.13 5.91
CA ALA A 81 11.56 7.49 5.49
C ALA A 81 10.07 7.64 5.15
N VAL A 82 9.47 8.75 5.59
CA VAL A 82 8.09 9.12 5.24
C VAL A 82 8.06 10.51 4.63
N TYR A 83 7.30 10.66 3.56
CA TYR A 83 7.00 11.93 2.92
C TYR A 83 5.50 12.19 3.00
N VAL A 84 5.11 13.41 3.37
CA VAL A 84 3.73 13.86 3.28
C VAL A 84 3.69 15.16 2.52
N PHE A 85 2.98 15.23 1.42
CA PHE A 85 2.95 16.42 0.57
C PHE A 85 1.60 16.61 -0.10
N ASP A 86 1.33 17.84 -0.50
CA ASP A 86 0.13 18.20 -1.24
C ASP A 86 0.48 18.25 -2.73
N LEU A 87 -0.26 17.50 -3.53
CA LEU A 87 -0.22 17.56 -4.98
C LEU A 87 -1.25 18.60 -5.43
N GLU A 88 -0.80 19.68 -6.07
CA GLU A 88 -1.57 20.92 -6.32
C GLU A 88 -3.04 20.67 -6.66
N ASP A 89 -3.93 20.99 -5.71
CA ASP A 89 -5.39 20.88 -5.80
C ASP A 89 -5.97 19.48 -6.13
N VAL A 90 -5.13 18.43 -6.17
CA VAL A 90 -5.52 17.04 -6.42
C VAL A 90 -5.73 16.28 -5.11
N ALA A 91 -4.65 16.03 -4.36
CA ALA A 91 -4.68 15.16 -3.18
C ALA A 91 -3.52 15.43 -2.24
N THR A 92 -3.67 15.04 -0.96
CA THR A 92 -2.55 14.92 -0.03
C THR A 92 -1.99 13.52 -0.15
N ILE A 93 -0.71 13.39 -0.49
CA ILE A 93 -0.02 12.11 -0.63
C ILE A 93 0.82 11.84 0.62
N ILE A 94 0.72 10.62 1.14
CA ILE A 94 1.60 10.08 2.19
C ILE A 94 2.36 8.92 1.57
N ALA A 95 3.69 9.01 1.50
CA ALA A 95 4.55 7.98 0.96
C ALA A 95 5.51 7.46 2.05
N LEU A 96 5.45 6.15 2.33
CA LEU A 96 6.28 5.45 3.28
C LEU A 96 7.28 4.55 2.53
N HIS A 97 8.56 4.63 2.90
CA HIS A 97 9.60 3.79 2.33
C HIS A 97 9.47 2.35 2.80
N ARG A 98 9.61 1.40 1.89
CA ARG A 98 9.54 -0.03 2.16
C ARG A 98 10.95 -0.59 2.36
N LYS A 99 11.16 -1.34 3.44
CA LYS A 99 12.43 -2.04 3.67
C LYS A 99 12.78 -3.06 2.56
N VAL A 100 11.77 -3.74 2.02
CA VAL A 100 11.93 -4.74 0.95
C VAL A 100 11.10 -4.32 -0.25
N GLY A 101 11.77 -4.19 -1.40
CA GLY A 101 11.12 -3.79 -2.65
C GLY A 101 10.33 -4.95 -3.28
N THR A 102 9.32 -4.63 -4.08
CA THR A 102 8.51 -5.61 -4.83
C THR A 102 8.22 -5.11 -6.24
N ASN A 103 8.22 -5.98 -7.24
CA ASN A 103 7.79 -5.62 -8.61
C ASN A 103 6.27 -5.76 -8.80
N VAL A 104 5.58 -6.38 -7.82
CA VAL A 104 4.12 -6.49 -7.81
C VAL A 104 3.53 -5.21 -7.22
N MET A 105 2.60 -4.63 -7.97
CA MET A 105 1.79 -3.51 -7.52
C MET A 105 0.43 -4.02 -7.08
N VAL A 106 -0.02 -3.55 -5.92
CA VAL A 106 -1.39 -3.70 -5.42
C VAL A 106 -1.93 -2.29 -5.23
N ASP A 107 -3.10 -2.05 -5.81
CA ASP A 107 -3.83 -0.80 -5.71
C ASP A 107 -5.21 -1.07 -5.09
N LEU A 108 -5.46 -0.46 -3.95
CA LEU A 108 -6.67 -0.56 -3.17
C LEU A 108 -7.32 0.82 -3.12
N ARG A 109 -8.43 1.00 -3.83
CA ARG A 109 -9.14 2.29 -3.93
C ARG A 109 -10.59 2.18 -3.54
N LEU A 110 -11.20 3.25 -3.08
CA LEU A 110 -12.65 3.28 -2.84
C LEU A 110 -13.41 3.03 -4.15
N LYS A 111 -14.57 2.37 -4.06
CA LYS A 111 -15.42 2.04 -5.23
C LYS A 111 -15.85 3.25 -6.05
N VAL A 112 -15.91 4.43 -5.43
CA VAL A 112 -16.29 5.69 -6.08
C VAL A 112 -15.15 6.30 -6.90
N MET A 113 -13.92 5.84 -6.71
CA MET A 113 -12.76 6.33 -7.44
C MET A 113 -12.69 5.70 -8.83
N GLN A 114 -12.19 6.47 -9.78
CA GLN A 114 -11.93 5.99 -11.14
C GLN A 114 -10.97 4.80 -11.12
N GLU A 115 -11.07 3.91 -12.11
CA GLU A 115 -10.15 2.78 -12.25
C GLU A 115 -8.72 3.26 -12.57
N PRO A 116 -7.68 2.45 -12.27
CA PRO A 116 -6.33 2.77 -12.68
C PRO A 116 -6.27 2.98 -14.20
N ARG A 117 -5.48 3.95 -14.65
CA ARG A 117 -5.36 4.25 -16.09
C ARG A 117 -4.36 3.34 -16.80
N GLU A 118 -3.47 2.74 -16.02
CA GLU A 118 -2.40 1.90 -16.51
C GLU A 118 -2.95 0.61 -17.16
N SER A 119 -2.38 0.17 -18.27
CA SER A 119 -2.87 -1.01 -19.01
C SER A 119 -2.33 -2.34 -18.49
N ASP A 120 -1.31 -2.30 -17.64
CA ASP A 120 -0.64 -3.47 -17.05
C ASP A 120 -1.20 -3.86 -15.67
N ILE A 121 -2.36 -3.32 -15.29
CA ILE A 121 -3.03 -3.60 -14.02
C ILE A 121 -4.44 -4.12 -14.27
N TRP A 122 -4.82 -5.16 -13.54
CA TRP A 122 -6.12 -5.82 -13.71
C TRP A 122 -6.91 -5.83 -12.41
N LEU A 123 -8.24 -5.79 -12.54
CA LEU A 123 -9.15 -5.89 -11.40
C LEU A 123 -9.10 -7.30 -10.80
N LEU A 124 -8.77 -7.38 -9.51
CA LEU A 124 -8.85 -8.62 -8.74
C LEU A 124 -10.27 -8.84 -8.20
N GLY A 125 -10.89 -7.79 -7.67
CA GLY A 125 -12.25 -7.86 -7.12
C GLY A 125 -12.54 -6.80 -6.08
N ALA A 126 -13.76 -6.86 -5.53
CA ALA A 126 -14.23 -5.96 -4.48
C ALA A 126 -13.95 -6.54 -3.09
N ILE A 127 -13.44 -5.71 -2.18
CA ILE A 127 -13.29 -6.01 -0.76
C ILE A 127 -13.98 -4.89 0.04
N GLY A 128 -15.19 -5.16 0.52
CA GLY A 128 -15.98 -4.19 1.28
C GLY A 128 -16.28 -2.91 0.47
N PRO A 129 -15.89 -1.72 0.96
CA PRO A 129 -16.09 -0.45 0.24
C PRO A 129 -15.02 -0.18 -0.84
N ARG A 130 -14.05 -1.08 -1.03
CA ARG A 130 -12.88 -0.87 -1.88
C ARG A 130 -12.78 -1.88 -3.02
N MET A 131 -12.09 -1.49 -4.07
CA MET A 131 -11.72 -2.29 -5.23
C MET A 131 -10.22 -2.53 -5.21
N VAL A 132 -9.81 -3.75 -5.51
CA VAL A 132 -8.40 -4.15 -5.57
C VAL A 132 -8.00 -4.39 -7.02
N TYR A 133 -6.94 -3.73 -7.44
CA TYR A 133 -6.28 -3.91 -8.73
C TYR A 133 -4.84 -4.37 -8.50
N SER A 134 -4.28 -5.15 -9.42
CA SER A 134 -2.88 -5.56 -9.33
C SER A 134 -2.26 -5.89 -10.68
N THR A 135 -0.93 -5.71 -10.78
CA THR A 135 -0.13 -6.17 -11.92
C THR A 135 0.09 -7.69 -11.91
N ASN A 136 -0.13 -8.36 -10.78
CA ASN A 136 -0.07 -9.82 -10.69
C ASN A 136 -1.19 -10.33 -9.77
N LEU A 137 -2.25 -10.87 -10.39
CA LEU A 137 -3.45 -11.32 -9.68
C LEU A 137 -3.17 -12.46 -8.70
N ASP A 138 -2.22 -13.36 -8.98
CA ASP A 138 -1.91 -14.49 -8.10
C ASP A 138 -1.10 -14.06 -6.87
N ALA A 139 -0.18 -13.11 -7.02
CA ALA A 139 0.50 -12.49 -5.90
C ALA A 139 -0.48 -11.67 -5.05
N ALA A 140 -1.37 -10.90 -5.69
CA ALA A 140 -2.38 -10.11 -4.99
C ALA A 140 -3.41 -10.98 -4.25
N ARG A 141 -3.85 -12.12 -4.81
CA ARG A 141 -4.71 -13.08 -4.11
C ARG A 141 -4.08 -13.60 -2.83
N ARG A 142 -2.78 -13.91 -2.87
CA ARG A 142 -2.04 -14.35 -1.67
C ARG A 142 -1.91 -13.23 -0.63
N ALA A 143 -1.76 -11.98 -1.08
CA ALA A 143 -1.73 -10.82 -0.19
C ALA A 143 -3.11 -10.44 0.37
N CYS A 144 -4.19 -10.74 -0.35
CA CYS A 144 -5.57 -10.49 0.06
C CYS A 144 -6.10 -11.56 1.02
N ASP A 145 -5.39 -11.75 2.13
CA ASP A 145 -5.82 -12.65 3.21
C ASP A 145 -6.93 -12.02 4.08
N ARG A 146 -7.31 -12.72 5.17
CA ARG A 146 -8.30 -12.22 6.13
C ARG A 146 -7.93 -10.84 6.69
N ARG A 147 -6.64 -10.54 6.86
CA ARG A 147 -6.18 -9.26 7.43
C ARG A 147 -6.36 -8.12 6.44
N MET A 148 -6.09 -8.35 5.15
CA MET A 148 -6.39 -7.39 4.09
C MET A 148 -7.89 -7.11 4.00
N VAL A 149 -8.72 -8.15 4.12
CA VAL A 149 -10.19 -7.99 4.15
C VAL A 149 -10.62 -7.12 5.32
N THR A 150 -10.17 -7.43 6.54
CA THR A 150 -10.48 -6.60 7.72
C THR A 150 -10.00 -5.16 7.52
N PHE A 151 -8.77 -4.97 7.05
CA PHE A 151 -8.22 -3.65 6.78
C PHE A 151 -9.06 -2.85 5.78
N ALA A 152 -9.51 -3.45 4.67
CA ALA A 152 -10.33 -2.76 3.69
C ALA A 152 -11.67 -2.27 4.26
N HIS A 153 -12.24 -2.97 5.25
CA HIS A 153 -13.45 -2.56 5.97
C HIS A 153 -13.21 -1.51 7.06
N THR A 154 -12.08 -1.58 7.76
CA THR A 154 -11.79 -0.69 8.90
C THR A 154 -10.97 0.54 8.54
N ALA A 155 -10.30 0.54 7.39
CA ALA A 155 -9.45 1.65 6.96
C ALA A 155 -10.30 2.90 6.72
N PRO A 156 -9.82 4.08 7.16
CA PRO A 156 -10.57 5.32 7.12
C PRO A 156 -10.95 5.66 5.67
N GLU A 157 -12.14 6.19 5.43
CA GLU A 157 -12.59 6.60 4.08
C GLU A 157 -11.76 7.76 3.53
N THR A 158 -11.06 8.49 4.39
CA THR A 158 -10.09 9.52 3.98
C THR A 158 -8.93 8.94 3.21
N ALA A 159 -8.56 7.67 3.41
CA ALA A 159 -7.61 6.99 2.54
C ALA A 159 -8.34 6.47 1.29
N GLU A 160 -8.48 7.36 0.31
CA GLU A 160 -9.25 7.13 -0.93
C GLU A 160 -8.58 6.10 -1.84
N VAL A 161 -7.25 6.20 -1.97
CA VAL A 161 -6.42 5.32 -2.81
C VAL A 161 -5.17 4.94 -2.02
N LEU A 162 -4.91 3.65 -1.89
CA LEU A 162 -3.73 3.07 -1.25
C LEU A 162 -3.04 2.19 -2.28
N TRP A 163 -1.78 2.45 -2.59
CA TRP A 163 -1.05 1.63 -3.55
C TRP A 163 0.40 1.45 -3.14
N ASN A 164 1.09 0.49 -3.73
CA ASN A 164 2.53 0.38 -3.60
C ASN A 164 3.22 0.51 -4.94
N GLU A 165 4.40 1.09 -4.89
CA GLU A 165 5.41 0.98 -5.94
C GLU A 165 6.55 0.10 -5.41
N GLN A 166 7.69 0.11 -6.13
CA GLN A 166 8.79 -0.80 -5.86
C GLN A 166 9.28 -0.69 -4.41
N HIS A 167 9.73 0.50 -4.00
CA HIS A 167 10.27 0.76 -2.67
C HIS A 167 9.37 1.67 -1.82
N TRP A 168 8.12 1.89 -2.24
CA TRP A 168 7.24 2.85 -1.60
C TRP A 168 5.83 2.29 -1.43
N THR A 169 5.19 2.64 -0.32
CA THR A 169 3.76 2.44 -0.10
C THR A 169 3.14 3.80 0.10
N LEU A 170 2.08 4.09 -0.65
CA LEU A 170 1.48 5.41 -0.75
C LEU A 170 -0.01 5.35 -0.37
N ALA A 171 -0.49 6.45 0.21
CA ALA A 171 -1.91 6.76 0.29
C ALA A 171 -2.18 8.16 -0.27
N ALA A 172 -3.30 8.29 -0.98
CA ALA A 172 -3.89 9.56 -1.33
C ALA A 172 -5.08 9.84 -0.42
N LEU A 173 -5.07 11.04 0.15
CA LEU A 173 -6.14 11.60 0.96
C LEU A 173 -6.71 12.84 0.26
N PRO A 174 -7.96 13.22 0.56
CA PRO A 174 -8.55 14.47 0.09
C PRO A 174 -7.63 15.66 0.37
N ILE A 175 -7.53 16.60 -0.57
CA ILE A 175 -6.66 17.77 -0.43
C ILE A 175 -7.06 18.62 0.79
N ASN A 176 -8.33 18.64 1.20
CA ASN A 176 -8.84 19.38 2.34
C ASN A 176 -8.70 18.63 3.70
N SER A 177 -7.93 17.55 3.73
CA SER A 177 -7.74 16.75 4.95
C SER A 177 -7.18 17.56 6.13
N ASN A 178 -7.66 17.23 7.32
CA ASN A 178 -7.27 17.84 8.58
C ASN A 178 -6.13 17.07 9.28
N ARG A 179 -5.71 17.57 10.45
CA ARG A 179 -4.61 17.01 11.23
C ARG A 179 -4.84 15.55 11.66
N GLU A 180 -6.03 15.25 12.17
CA GLU A 180 -6.39 13.90 12.63
C GLU A 180 -6.43 12.93 11.45
N GLN A 181 -6.94 13.39 10.31
CA GLN A 181 -6.99 12.60 9.08
C GLN A 181 -5.58 12.31 8.54
N TRP A 182 -4.62 13.23 8.70
CA TRP A 182 -3.21 12.95 8.37
C TRP A 182 -2.62 11.86 9.28
N ASP A 183 -2.94 11.89 10.57
CA ASP A 183 -2.50 10.86 11.54
C ASP A 183 -3.12 9.49 11.23
N GLU A 184 -4.40 9.47 10.86
CA GLU A 184 -5.10 8.27 10.38
C GLU A 184 -4.50 7.76 9.07
N GLY A 185 -4.20 8.65 8.13
CA GLY A 185 -3.53 8.32 6.87
C GLY A 185 -2.16 7.67 7.10
N LEU A 186 -1.34 8.21 8.01
CA LEU A 186 -0.07 7.59 8.39
C LEU A 186 -0.26 6.18 8.97
N LYS A 187 -1.26 5.99 9.84
CA LYS A 187 -1.59 4.67 10.39
C LYS A 187 -2.03 3.70 9.30
N ALA A 188 -2.87 4.16 8.37
CA ALA A 188 -3.38 3.36 7.26
C ALA A 188 -2.27 2.94 6.29
N VAL A 189 -1.39 3.85 5.89
CA VAL A 189 -0.21 3.54 5.03
C VAL A 189 0.69 2.51 5.69
N ARG A 190 0.93 2.65 7.00
CA ARG A 190 1.77 1.68 7.73
C ARG A 190 1.12 0.30 7.81
N GLN A 191 -0.16 0.23 8.15
CA GLN A 191 -0.90 -1.04 8.19
C GLN A 191 -0.93 -1.71 6.82
N PHE A 192 -1.18 -0.92 5.76
CA PHE A 192 -1.15 -1.40 4.39
C PHE A 192 0.25 -1.90 3.99
N ASN A 193 1.31 -1.14 4.32
CA ASN A 193 2.70 -1.57 4.09
C ASN A 193 3.00 -2.91 4.77
N ASP A 194 2.56 -3.10 6.01
CA ASP A 194 2.74 -4.34 6.76
C ASP A 194 2.01 -5.53 6.13
N LEU A 195 0.81 -5.32 5.57
CA LEU A 195 0.07 -6.34 4.82
C LEU A 195 0.77 -6.72 3.51
N LEU A 196 1.38 -5.74 2.83
CA LEU A 196 2.09 -5.95 1.58
C LEU A 196 3.51 -6.54 1.74
N ARG A 197 3.94 -6.90 2.96
CA ARG A 197 5.22 -7.59 3.19
C ARG A 197 5.26 -9.01 2.63
N VAL A 198 4.10 -9.60 2.35
CA VAL A 198 3.97 -10.95 1.78
C VAL A 198 4.18 -10.99 0.26
N LEU A 199 4.35 -9.83 -0.38
CA LEU A 199 4.64 -9.73 -1.81
C LEU A 199 6.05 -10.25 -2.10
N PRO A 200 6.28 -10.86 -3.29
CA PRO A 200 7.59 -11.36 -3.66
C PRO A 200 8.62 -10.22 -3.75
N PRO A 201 9.84 -10.41 -3.21
CA PRO A 201 10.87 -9.39 -3.25
C PRO A 201 11.33 -9.15 -4.69
N SER A 202 11.67 -7.89 -5.01
CA SER A 202 12.30 -7.53 -6.28
C SER A 202 13.65 -8.25 -6.40
N GLY A 203 13.72 -9.33 -7.19
CA GLY A 203 14.95 -10.08 -7.45
C GLY A 203 14.84 -11.60 -7.26
N GLU A 204 13.79 -12.11 -6.61
CA GLU A 204 13.46 -13.54 -6.71
C GLU A 204 12.70 -13.77 -8.02
N SER A 205 13.44 -14.08 -9.08
CA SER A 205 12.94 -15.04 -10.06
C SER A 205 12.31 -16.17 -9.27
N ALA A 206 11.04 -16.50 -9.54
CA ALA A 206 10.41 -17.69 -9.00
C ALA A 206 11.44 -18.83 -9.05
N PRO A 207 11.67 -19.58 -7.96
CA PRO A 207 12.67 -20.64 -7.99
C PRO A 207 12.37 -21.50 -9.20
N SER A 208 13.31 -21.57 -10.14
CA SER A 208 13.18 -22.45 -11.30
C SER A 208 12.82 -23.84 -10.77
N PRO A 209 12.00 -24.64 -11.48
CA PRO A 209 11.56 -25.97 -11.00
C PRO A 209 12.71 -26.87 -10.50
N ILE A 210 13.93 -26.59 -10.98
CA ILE A 210 15.19 -27.24 -10.59
C ILE A 210 15.58 -26.96 -9.12
N GLN A 211 15.29 -25.77 -8.57
CA GLN A 211 15.60 -25.43 -7.16
C GLN A 211 14.55 -25.96 -6.17
N ALA A 212 13.31 -26.22 -6.60
CA ALA A 212 12.33 -26.92 -5.77
C ALA A 212 12.73 -28.40 -5.53
N ALA A 213 13.43 -29.02 -6.48
CA ALA A 213 13.98 -30.36 -6.36
C ALA A 213 15.24 -30.43 -5.47
N ALA A 214 15.86 -29.30 -5.14
CA ALA A 214 17.06 -29.22 -4.28
C ALA A 214 16.74 -29.00 -2.79
N ARG A 215 15.46 -29.03 -2.39
CA ARG A 215 15.12 -29.14 -0.97
C ARG A 215 15.38 -30.58 -0.52
N PRO A 216 16.32 -30.83 0.42
CA PRO A 216 16.53 -32.18 0.91
C PRO A 216 15.23 -32.67 1.54
N SER A 217 14.68 -33.72 0.94
CA SER A 217 13.49 -34.42 1.41
C SER A 217 13.70 -34.80 2.86
N ARG A 218 12.82 -34.36 3.75
CA ARG A 218 12.67 -34.92 5.09
C ARG A 218 12.55 -36.44 4.92
N PRO A 219 13.44 -37.27 5.49
CA PRO A 219 13.35 -38.70 5.30
C PRO A 219 12.05 -39.17 5.95
N VAL A 220 11.15 -39.68 5.12
CA VAL A 220 10.00 -40.47 5.57
C VAL A 220 10.58 -41.73 6.17
N GLY A 221 10.40 -41.91 7.48
CA GLY A 221 10.79 -43.15 8.17
C GLY A 221 10.05 -44.32 7.53
N SER A 222 10.79 -45.12 6.76
CA SER A 222 10.38 -46.44 6.30
C SER A 222 10.26 -47.34 7.52
N ASN A 223 9.04 -47.52 8.04
CA ASN A 223 8.73 -48.62 8.93
C ASN A 223 8.24 -49.78 8.06
N ALA A 224 9.19 -50.47 7.43
CA ALA A 224 8.97 -51.76 6.79
C ALA A 224 9.80 -52.80 7.55
N ALA A 225 9.20 -53.41 8.57
CA ALA A 225 9.74 -54.61 9.19
C ALA A 225 9.54 -55.79 8.22
N PRO A 226 10.58 -56.58 7.90
CA PRO A 226 10.41 -57.76 7.08
C PRO A 226 9.75 -58.87 7.91
N VAL A 227 8.70 -59.46 7.34
CA VAL A 227 8.10 -60.73 7.79
C VAL A 227 9.16 -61.81 7.62
N ALA A 228 9.72 -62.27 8.73
CA ALA A 228 10.60 -63.44 8.75
C ALA A 228 9.74 -64.72 8.72
N ASP A 229 10.03 -65.56 7.74
CA ASP A 229 9.52 -66.92 7.58
C ASP A 229 9.56 -67.70 8.89
N ARG A 230 8.39 -68.20 9.33
CA ARG A 230 8.30 -69.22 10.37
C ARG A 230 8.28 -70.60 9.70
N GLN A 231 9.43 -71.25 9.71
CA GLN A 231 9.53 -72.69 9.47
C GLN A 231 9.14 -73.45 10.76
N PRO A 232 8.30 -74.50 10.71
CA PRO A 232 7.88 -75.23 11.89
C PRO A 232 8.95 -76.21 12.37
N ALA A 233 9.16 -76.27 13.69
CA ALA A 233 10.08 -77.20 14.35
C ALA A 233 9.52 -78.64 14.37
N PRO A 234 10.38 -79.68 14.34
CA PRO A 234 9.94 -81.06 14.39
C PRO A 234 9.60 -81.51 15.82
N VAL A 235 8.62 -82.41 15.89
CA VAL A 235 8.14 -83.14 17.07
C VAL A 235 9.25 -84.02 17.64
N GLY A 236 9.55 -83.89 18.93
CA GLY A 236 10.47 -84.74 19.68
C GLY A 236 9.87 -85.10 21.05
N GLN A 237 9.62 -86.40 21.23
CA GLN A 237 9.00 -87.04 22.39
C GLN A 237 9.83 -86.90 23.68
N GLY A 238 9.15 -86.88 24.83
CA GLY A 238 9.82 -87.01 26.14
C GLY A 238 8.90 -86.80 27.35
N GLN A 239 8.05 -87.77 27.65
CA GLN A 239 7.62 -88.11 29.02
C GLN A 239 8.48 -89.32 29.47
N PRO A 240 8.57 -89.73 30.76
CA PRO A 240 7.86 -89.26 31.97
C PRO A 240 8.74 -89.19 33.25
N GLN A 241 8.15 -88.77 34.38
CA GLN A 241 8.34 -89.21 35.79
C GLN A 241 7.92 -88.05 36.72
N GLY A 242 7.04 -88.17 37.72
CA GLY A 242 6.56 -89.33 38.46
C GLY A 242 7.34 -89.52 39.75
N ARG A 243 7.02 -88.79 40.82
CA ARG A 243 6.53 -89.28 42.12
C ARG A 243 6.41 -88.15 43.13
#